data_AF-A0A3D5V901-F1
#
_entry.id   AF-A0A3D5V901-F1
#
_cell.length_a   1.000
_cell.length_b   1.000
_cell.length_c   1.000
_cell.angle_alpha   90.00
_cell.angle_beta   90.00
_cell.angle_gamma   90.00
#
_symmetry.space_group_name_H-M   'P 1'
#
loop_
_entity.id
_entity.type
_entity.pdbx_description
1 polymer ?
#
loop_
_entity_poly.entity_id
_entity_poly.type
_entity_poly.pdbx_seq_one_letter_code
_entity_poly.pdbx_strand_id
1 'polypeptide(L)'
;MISDETSSIEKEQSAQKKSTNTAELTNSDDKFRFFTENVPGVVSIYKWYPNAKREVIFQGPGLEEIIGTKLAQKVKDDIEEYFKLIPTEDFQKLDKEALKALKSNNKLKSQYRLQVSKNKYKWVESHFSIFPQEDGSILWQGIIFQITQQKTPGH
;
A
#
# COMPACT_ATOMS: atom_id res chain seq x y z
N MET A 1 11.52 32.85 -44.59
CA MET A 1 10.56 31.76 -44.82
C MET A 1 10.86 30.50 -44.02
N ILE A 2 12.12 30.15 -43.72
CA ILE A 2 12.46 28.89 -43.01
C ILE A 2 12.16 28.94 -41.48
N SER A 3 12.10 30.13 -40.88
CA SER A 3 11.88 30.32 -39.44
C SER A 3 10.47 29.99 -38.95
N ASP A 4 9.44 30.14 -39.79
CA ASP A 4 8.04 29.86 -39.41
C ASP A 4 7.69 28.38 -39.43
N GLU A 5 8.26 27.61 -40.36
CA GLU A 5 8.04 26.15 -40.42
C GLU A 5 8.70 25.42 -39.23
N THR A 6 9.89 25.86 -38.82
CA THR A 6 10.60 25.26 -37.68
C THR A 6 9.86 25.47 -36.36
N SER A 7 9.30 26.67 -36.14
CA SER A 7 8.48 27.02 -34.97
C SER A 7 7.17 26.24 -34.89
N SER A 8 6.59 25.90 -36.05
CA SER A 8 5.34 25.13 -36.15
C SER A 8 5.58 23.65 -35.84
N ILE A 9 6.68 23.08 -36.35
CA ILE A 9 7.07 21.68 -36.09
C ILE A 9 7.41 21.46 -34.62
N GLU A 10 8.13 22.39 -33.97
CA GLU A 10 8.48 22.27 -32.54
C GLU A 10 7.25 22.34 -31.63
N LYS A 11 6.27 23.20 -31.94
CA LYS A 11 5.00 23.26 -31.20
C LYS A 11 4.17 21.98 -31.35
N GLU A 12 4.13 21.42 -32.55
CA GLU A 12 3.39 20.20 -32.83
C GLU A 12 4.04 18.97 -32.17
N GLN A 13 5.37 18.86 -32.20
CA GLN A 13 6.11 17.82 -31.48
C GLN A 13 5.97 17.94 -29.96
N SER A 14 5.96 19.17 -29.43
CA SER A 14 5.75 19.42 -27.99
C SER A 14 4.32 19.04 -27.56
N ALA A 15 3.32 19.38 -28.38
CA ALA A 15 1.92 19.00 -28.15
C ALA A 15 1.70 17.47 -28.26
N GLN A 16 2.30 16.84 -29.27
CA GLN A 16 2.25 15.38 -29.47
C GLN A 16 2.89 14.65 -28.28
N LYS A 17 4.09 15.07 -27.87
CA LYS A 17 4.83 14.46 -26.74
C LYS A 17 4.12 14.66 -25.40
N LYS A 18 3.49 15.83 -25.20
CA LYS A 18 2.67 16.08 -24.01
C LYS A 18 1.39 15.25 -24.00
N SER A 19 0.74 15.07 -25.16
CA SER A 19 -0.44 14.23 -25.33
C SER A 19 -0.13 12.74 -25.10
N THR A 20 0.96 12.23 -25.67
CA THR A 20 1.39 10.83 -25.48
C THR A 20 1.79 10.54 -24.04
N ASN A 21 2.60 11.42 -23.40
CA ASN A 21 2.99 11.23 -22.00
C ASN A 21 1.76 11.28 -21.07
N THR A 22 0.80 12.16 -21.34
CA THR A 22 -0.44 12.23 -20.55
C THR A 22 -1.28 10.98 -20.75
N ALA A 23 -1.41 10.48 -21.98
CA ALA A 23 -2.16 9.26 -22.28
C ALA A 23 -1.51 8.00 -21.67
N GLU A 24 -0.17 7.91 -21.66
CA GLU A 24 0.57 6.81 -21.04
C GLU A 24 0.44 6.84 -19.50
N LEU A 25 0.51 8.03 -18.89
CA LEU A 25 0.28 8.22 -17.45
C LEU A 25 -1.15 7.82 -17.07
N THR A 26 -2.16 8.33 -17.78
CA THR A 26 -3.56 7.98 -17.54
C THR A 26 -3.81 6.48 -17.70
N ASN A 27 -3.22 5.85 -18.72
CA ASN A 27 -3.33 4.40 -18.95
C ASN A 27 -2.67 3.57 -17.83
N SER A 28 -1.54 4.02 -17.29
CA SER A 28 -0.86 3.35 -16.17
C SER A 28 -1.67 3.49 -14.87
N ASP A 29 -2.18 4.68 -14.58
CA ASP A 29 -2.99 4.95 -13.39
C ASP A 29 -4.34 4.21 -13.44
N ASP A 30 -4.98 4.17 -14.61
CA ASP A 30 -6.23 3.46 -14.82
C ASP A 30 -6.06 1.94 -14.67
N LYS A 31 -4.97 1.38 -15.22
CA LYS A 31 -4.63 -0.03 -15.04
C LYS A 31 -4.33 -0.37 -13.59
N PHE A 32 -3.57 0.49 -12.90
CA PHE A 32 -3.26 0.30 -11.48
C PHE A 32 -4.54 0.35 -10.65
N ARG A 33 -5.39 1.36 -10.85
CA ARG A 33 -6.68 1.49 -10.17
C ARG A 33 -7.56 0.27 -10.41
N PHE A 34 -7.78 -0.11 -11.67
CA PHE A 34 -8.57 -1.28 -12.04
C PHE A 34 -8.04 -2.56 -11.38
N PHE A 35 -6.73 -2.76 -11.36
CA PHE A 35 -6.12 -3.90 -10.67
C PHE A 35 -6.43 -3.86 -9.16
N THR A 36 -6.21 -2.73 -8.50
CA THR A 36 -6.44 -2.60 -7.05
C THR A 36 -7.90 -2.73 -6.62
N GLU A 37 -8.85 -2.42 -7.51
CA GLU A 37 -10.30 -2.56 -7.27
C GLU A 37 -10.79 -4.00 -7.39
N ASN A 38 -10.09 -4.85 -8.14
CA ASN A 38 -10.55 -6.22 -8.46
C ASN A 38 -9.73 -7.32 -7.78
N VAL A 39 -8.70 -6.97 -7.00
CA VAL A 39 -7.91 -7.95 -6.25
C VAL A 39 -8.62 -8.33 -4.96
N PRO A 40 -8.74 -9.63 -4.62
CA PRO A 40 -9.24 -10.04 -3.32
C PRO A 40 -8.28 -9.57 -2.23
N GLY A 41 -8.74 -8.70 -1.32
CA GLY A 41 -7.92 -8.13 -0.25
C GLY A 41 -7.57 -6.66 -0.47
N VAL A 42 -6.48 -6.20 0.15
CA VAL A 42 -6.09 -4.78 0.19
C VAL A 42 -4.68 -4.64 -0.33
N VAL A 43 -4.51 -4.00 -1.49
CA VAL A 43 -3.18 -3.52 -1.90
C VAL A 43 -2.79 -2.36 -0.99
N SER A 44 -1.66 -2.46 -0.33
CA SER A 44 -1.20 -1.50 0.67
C SER A 44 0.24 -1.08 0.35
N ILE A 45 0.46 0.23 0.26
CA ILE A 45 1.77 0.83 0.02
C ILE A 45 1.97 1.95 1.04
N TYR A 46 3.05 1.88 1.80
CA TYR A 46 3.39 2.90 2.77
C TYR A 46 4.89 3.04 2.94
N LYS A 47 5.33 4.21 3.42
CA LYS A 47 6.72 4.45 3.81
C LYS A 47 6.85 4.39 5.31
N TRP A 48 7.97 3.86 5.79
CA TRP A 48 8.40 3.92 7.18
C TRP A 48 9.71 4.70 7.26
N TYR A 49 9.67 5.84 7.95
CA TYR A 49 10.80 6.75 8.08
C TYR A 49 11.64 6.46 9.33
N PRO A 50 12.94 6.88 9.35
CA PRO A 50 13.82 6.70 10.51
C PRO A 50 13.32 7.33 11.81
N ASN A 51 12.50 8.39 11.73
CA ASN A 51 11.86 9.03 12.88
C ASN A 51 10.64 8.25 13.42
N ALA A 52 10.50 6.99 13.03
CA ALA A 52 9.38 6.09 13.33
C ALA A 52 8.02 6.52 12.77
N LYS A 53 7.92 7.60 11.99
CA LYS A 53 6.68 7.96 11.30
C LYS A 53 6.43 7.06 10.11
N ARG A 54 5.16 6.82 9.83
CA ARG A 54 4.73 6.14 8.63
C ARG A 54 3.83 7.05 7.80
N GLU A 55 3.90 6.89 6.48
CA GLU A 55 3.14 7.68 5.52
C GLU A 55 2.39 6.75 4.58
N VAL A 56 1.10 7.02 4.40
CA VAL A 56 0.29 6.34 3.39
C VAL A 56 0.72 6.79 2.01
N ILE A 57 1.14 5.84 1.16
CA ILE A 57 1.31 6.10 -0.28
C ILE A 57 0.05 5.66 -1.02
N PHE A 58 -0.47 4.47 -0.67
CA PHE A 58 -1.69 3.94 -1.25
C PHE A 58 -2.34 2.92 -0.32
N GLN A 59 -3.67 2.96 -0.20
CA GLN A 59 -4.48 1.91 0.42
C GLN A 59 -5.64 1.58 -0.52
N GLY A 60 -5.74 0.32 -0.92
CA GLY A 60 -6.76 -0.15 -1.84
C GLY A 60 -8.17 -0.14 -1.23
N PRO A 61 -9.21 -0.08 -2.08
CA PRO A 61 -10.60 0.04 -1.64
C PRO A 61 -11.09 -1.17 -0.82
N GLY A 62 -10.50 -2.35 -1.02
CA GLY A 62 -10.83 -3.55 -0.23
C GLY A 62 -10.61 -3.38 1.29
N LEU A 63 -9.90 -2.34 1.73
CA LEU A 63 -9.75 -2.04 3.16
C LEU A 63 -11.12 -1.79 3.82
N GLU A 64 -12.04 -1.13 3.12
CA GLU A 64 -13.38 -0.86 3.62
C GLU A 64 -14.16 -2.14 3.93
N GLU A 65 -13.97 -3.20 3.15
CA GLU A 65 -14.64 -4.48 3.36
C GLU A 65 -14.14 -5.18 4.64
N ILE A 66 -12.87 -4.98 4.99
CA ILE A 66 -12.25 -5.61 6.17
C ILE A 66 -12.62 -4.85 7.44
N ILE A 67 -12.42 -3.52 7.46
CA ILE A 67 -12.51 -2.70 8.69
C ILE A 67 -13.69 -1.72 8.71
N GLY A 68 -14.42 -1.57 7.61
CA GLY A 68 -15.52 -0.63 7.46
C GLY A 68 -15.07 0.76 7.03
N THR A 69 -15.91 1.45 6.24
CA THR A 69 -15.64 2.75 5.62
C THR A 69 -15.14 3.81 6.61
N LYS A 70 -15.73 3.91 7.81
CA LYS A 70 -15.31 4.91 8.80
C LYS A 70 -13.87 4.71 9.28
N LEU A 71 -13.45 3.48 9.52
CA LEU A 71 -12.08 3.20 9.94
C LEU A 71 -11.12 3.32 8.75
N ALA A 72 -11.50 2.84 7.57
CA ALA A 72 -10.71 2.97 6.36
C ALA A 72 -10.40 4.44 6.01
N GLN A 73 -11.36 5.34 6.17
CA GLN A 73 -11.12 6.78 5.96
C GLN A 73 -10.07 7.33 6.93
N LYS A 74 -10.11 6.94 8.20
CA LYS A 74 -9.08 7.34 9.18
C LYS A 74 -7.70 6.81 8.82
N VAL A 75 -7.62 5.56 8.36
CA VAL A 75 -6.35 4.95 7.90
C VAL A 75 -5.77 5.68 6.70
N LYS A 76 -6.63 6.18 5.79
CA LYS A 76 -6.21 6.96 4.64
C LYS A 76 -5.55 8.28 5.05
N ASP A 77 -6.04 8.90 6.13
CA ASP A 77 -5.51 10.16 6.64
C ASP A 77 -4.28 9.95 7.54
N ASP A 78 -4.26 8.87 8.33
CA ASP A 78 -3.16 8.50 9.22
C ASP A 78 -3.03 6.97 9.29
N ILE A 79 -1.95 6.42 8.75
CA ILE A 79 -1.71 4.98 8.76
C ILE A 79 -1.56 4.40 10.16
N GLU A 80 -1.21 5.21 11.16
CA GLU A 80 -1.15 4.74 12.54
C GLU A 80 -2.52 4.30 13.05
N GLU A 81 -3.62 4.81 12.47
CA GLU A 81 -4.97 4.31 12.75
C GLU A 81 -5.14 2.84 12.36
N TYR A 82 -4.39 2.33 11.38
CA TYR A 82 -4.41 0.90 11.03
C TYR A 82 -3.71 0.08 12.12
N PHE A 83 -2.52 0.51 12.53
CA PHE A 83 -1.72 -0.21 13.54
C PHE A 83 -2.38 -0.17 14.92
N LYS A 84 -3.15 0.87 15.25
CA LYS A 84 -3.98 0.94 16.46
C LYS A 84 -5.10 -0.10 16.50
N LEU A 85 -5.53 -0.63 15.34
CA LEU A 85 -6.50 -1.73 15.30
C LEU A 85 -5.88 -3.08 15.67
N ILE A 86 -4.56 -3.20 15.64
CA ILE A 86 -3.87 -4.46 15.94
C ILE A 86 -3.75 -4.59 17.48
N PRO A 87 -4.27 -5.67 18.10
CA PRO A 87 -4.09 -5.92 19.53
C PRO A 87 -2.60 -5.89 19.89
N THR A 88 -2.27 -5.40 21.10
CA THR A 88 -0.87 -5.18 21.52
C THR A 88 0.00 -6.42 21.38
N GLU A 89 -0.52 -7.60 21.72
CA GLU A 89 0.19 -8.88 21.58
C GLU A 89 0.51 -9.24 20.12
N ASP A 90 -0.44 -8.99 19.22
CA ASP A 90 -0.26 -9.22 17.79
C ASP A 90 0.67 -8.18 17.16
N PHE A 91 0.58 -6.92 17.60
CA PHE A 91 1.45 -5.85 17.13
C PHE A 91 2.91 -6.10 17.52
N GLN A 92 3.17 -6.53 18.75
CA GLN A 92 4.53 -6.88 19.19
C GLN A 92 5.12 -8.06 18.39
N LYS A 93 4.28 -9.03 18.00
CA LYS A 93 4.70 -10.13 17.11
C LYS A 93 5.01 -9.58 15.71
N LEU A 94 4.10 -8.80 15.14
CA LEU A 94 4.24 -8.20 13.82
C LEU A 94 5.51 -7.33 13.72
N ASP A 95 5.79 -6.52 14.73
CA ASP A 95 6.99 -5.67 14.78
C ASP A 95 8.29 -6.51 14.77
N LYS A 96 8.34 -7.58 15.57
CA LYS A 96 9.48 -8.52 15.55
C LYS A 96 9.65 -9.20 14.19
N GLU A 97 8.55 -9.61 13.56
CA GLU A 97 8.56 -10.21 12.22
C GLU A 97 9.01 -9.21 11.15
N ALA A 98 8.57 -7.95 11.24
CA ALA A 98 8.98 -6.86 10.35
C ALA A 98 10.48 -6.57 10.48
N LEU A 99 11.01 -6.45 11.70
CA LEU A 99 12.43 -6.27 11.96
C LEU A 99 13.28 -7.46 11.48
N LYS A 100 12.74 -8.68 11.55
CA LYS A 100 13.39 -9.88 11.00
C LYS A 100 13.39 -9.87 9.46
N ALA A 101 12.27 -9.47 8.84
CA ALA A 101 12.16 -9.39 7.39
C ALA A 101 13.18 -8.40 6.80
N LEU A 102 13.37 -7.25 7.45
CA LEU A 102 14.38 -6.24 7.11
C LEU A 102 15.83 -6.77 7.14
N LYS A 103 16.11 -7.78 7.98
CA LYS A 103 17.45 -8.36 8.13
C LYS A 103 17.68 -9.62 7.30
N SER A 104 16.67 -10.09 6.57
CA SER A 104 16.72 -11.38 5.89
C SER A 104 16.53 -11.25 4.39
N ASN A 105 15.32 -11.44 3.88
CA ASN A 105 15.02 -11.48 2.45
C ASN A 105 14.12 -10.33 1.99
N ASN A 106 13.90 -9.33 2.84
CA ASN A 106 13.02 -8.19 2.56
C ASN A 106 11.58 -8.61 2.20
N LYS A 107 11.12 -9.73 2.74
CA LYS A 107 9.74 -10.20 2.62
C LYS A 107 9.14 -10.46 4.00
N LEU A 108 7.98 -9.87 4.23
CA LEU A 108 7.17 -10.11 5.42
C LEU A 108 5.96 -10.95 5.03
N LYS A 109 5.72 -12.02 5.77
CA LYS A 109 4.44 -12.74 5.82
C LYS A 109 4.02 -12.82 7.28
N SER A 110 2.87 -12.26 7.62
CA SER A 110 2.37 -12.24 9.00
C SER A 110 0.88 -12.48 9.06
N GLN A 111 0.42 -13.08 10.16
CA GLN A 111 -0.98 -13.23 10.49
C GLN A 111 -1.25 -12.60 11.87
N TYR A 112 -2.28 -11.77 11.92
CA TYR A 112 -2.67 -11.01 13.11
C TYR A 112 -4.17 -10.66 13.07
N ARG A 113 -4.70 -10.20 14.20
CA ARG A 113 -6.07 -9.72 14.31
C ARG A 113 -6.14 -8.20 14.14
N LEU A 114 -7.26 -7.75 13.59
CA LEU A 114 -7.72 -6.38 13.58
C LEU A 114 -8.97 -6.27 14.46
N GLN A 115 -8.93 -5.40 15.48
CA GLN A 115 -10.05 -5.09 16.34
C GLN A 115 -10.90 -3.98 15.70
N VAL A 116 -11.86 -4.39 14.87
CA VAL A 116 -12.73 -3.47 14.10
C VAL A 116 -13.84 -2.84 14.95
N SER A 117 -14.19 -3.44 16.08
CA SER A 117 -15.03 -2.84 17.11
C SER A 117 -14.80 -3.54 18.45
N LYS A 118 -15.46 -3.08 19.53
CA LYS A 118 -15.38 -3.71 20.85
C LYS A 118 -15.71 -5.20 20.73
N ASN A 119 -14.76 -6.05 21.10
CA ASN A 119 -14.84 -7.52 21.04
C ASN A 119 -15.09 -8.12 19.64
N LYS A 120 -14.91 -7.36 18.56
CA LYS A 120 -15.03 -7.88 17.19
C LYS A 120 -13.66 -7.85 16.52
N TYR A 121 -13.17 -9.05 16.19
CA TYR A 121 -11.88 -9.26 15.57
C TYR A 121 -12.03 -9.82 14.16
N LYS A 122 -11.16 -9.37 13.25
CA LYS A 122 -10.98 -9.91 11.91
C LYS A 122 -9.57 -10.47 11.82
N TRP A 123 -9.42 -11.72 11.39
CA TRP A 123 -8.11 -12.28 11.10
C TRP A 123 -7.66 -11.82 9.72
N VAL A 124 -6.42 -11.41 9.62
CA VAL A 124 -5.80 -11.04 8.35
C VAL A 124 -4.44 -11.70 8.19
N GLU A 125 -4.07 -11.95 6.94
CA GLU A 125 -2.72 -12.32 6.53
C GLU A 125 -2.16 -11.20 5.65
N SER A 126 -0.97 -10.72 5.97
CA SER A 126 -0.28 -9.69 5.18
C SER A 126 0.99 -10.23 4.54
N HIS A 127 1.18 -9.92 3.26
CA HIS A 127 2.37 -10.21 2.48
C HIS A 127 2.96 -8.91 1.96
N PHE A 128 4.17 -8.56 2.41
CA PHE A 128 4.86 -7.34 1.98
C PHE A 128 6.23 -7.65 1.43
N SER A 129 6.59 -6.93 0.36
CA SER A 129 7.96 -6.74 -0.08
C SER A 129 8.47 -5.40 0.44
N ILE A 130 9.75 -5.38 0.82
CA ILE A 130 10.37 -4.27 1.55
C ILE A 130 11.50 -3.69 0.69
N PHE A 131 11.51 -2.38 0.51
CA PHE A 131 12.48 -1.69 -0.34
C PHE A 131 13.10 -0.52 0.44
N PRO A 132 14.29 -0.71 1.02
CA PRO A 132 15.07 0.39 1.59
C PRO A 132 15.34 1.47 0.53
N GLN A 133 15.23 2.74 0.91
CA GLN A 133 15.40 3.90 0.02
C GLN A 133 16.66 4.68 0.39
N GLU A 134 17.17 5.49 -0.53
CA GLU A 134 18.37 6.32 -0.33
C GLU A 134 18.19 7.39 0.76
N ASP A 135 16.96 7.87 0.97
CA ASP A 135 16.61 8.83 2.04
C ASP A 135 16.51 8.18 3.44
N GLY A 136 16.83 6.89 3.55
CA GLY A 136 16.72 6.11 4.78
C GLY A 136 15.30 5.66 5.12
N SER A 137 14.29 6.05 4.33
CA SER A 137 12.95 5.48 4.44
C SER A 137 12.93 4.06 3.91
N ILE A 138 11.88 3.33 4.27
CA ILE A 138 11.65 1.97 3.81
C ILE A 138 10.27 1.95 3.17
N LEU A 139 10.19 1.62 1.89
CA LEU A 139 8.93 1.42 1.19
C LEU A 139 8.43 -0.01 1.43
N TRP A 140 7.21 -0.13 1.91
CA TRP A 140 6.51 -1.38 2.10
C TRP A 140 5.40 -1.47 1.06
N GLN A 141 5.47 -2.47 0.19
CA GLN A 141 4.44 -2.73 -0.82
C GLN A 141 3.94 -4.16 -0.66
N GLY A 142 2.64 -4.31 -0.52
CA GLY A 142 2.08 -5.61 -0.22
C GLY A 142 0.58 -5.69 -0.36
N ILE A 143 0.08 -6.82 0.10
CA ILE A 143 -1.32 -7.14 0.11
C ILE A 143 -1.73 -7.70 1.47
N ILE A 144 -2.95 -7.36 1.88
CA ILE A 144 -3.57 -7.82 3.13
C ILE A 144 -4.87 -8.53 2.78
N PHE A 145 -4.98 -9.80 3.19
CA PHE A 145 -6.16 -10.61 2.94
C PHE A 145 -6.90 -10.84 4.25
N GLN A 146 -8.23 -10.78 4.24
CA GLN A 146 -9.01 -11.33 5.34
C GLN A 146 -8.96 -12.85 5.25
N ILE A 147 -8.57 -13.51 6.33
CA ILE A 147 -8.58 -14.96 6.44
C ILE A 147 -9.65 -15.39 7.45
N THR A 148 -10.15 -16.61 7.31
CA THR A 148 -10.91 -17.23 8.41
C THR A 148 -9.93 -17.58 9.52
N GLN A 149 -10.39 -17.61 10.78
CA GLN A 149 -9.58 -18.04 11.90
C GLN A 149 -8.99 -19.41 11.56
N GLN A 150 -7.68 -19.48 11.31
CA GLN A 150 -7.03 -20.78 11.25
C GLN A 150 -7.14 -21.36 12.66
N LYS A 151 -7.73 -22.56 12.76
CA LYS A 151 -7.33 -23.48 13.82
C LYS A 151 -5.81 -23.58 13.67
N THR A 152 -5.07 -23.06 14.64
CA THR A 152 -3.68 -23.43 14.81
C THR A 152 -3.61 -24.94 14.62
N PRO A 153 -2.70 -25.50 13.80
CA PRO A 153 -2.35 -26.89 13.98
C PRO A 153 -1.85 -26.97 15.42
N GLY A 154 -2.70 -27.43 16.33
CA GLY A 154 -2.22 -28.02 17.56
C GLY A 154 -1.33 -29.17 17.12
N HIS A 155 -0.10 -29.19 17.63
CA HIS A 155 0.62 -30.32 18.21
C HIS A 155 2.00 -29.79 18.61
#